data_AF-A0A936D4H6-F1
#
_entry.id   AF-A0A936D4H6-F1
#
_cell.length_a   1.000
_cell.length_b   1.000
_cell.length_c   1.000
_cell.angle_alpha   90.00
_cell.angle_beta   90.00
_cell.angle_gamma   90.00
#
_symmetry.space_group_name_H-M   'P 1'
#
loop_
_entity.id
_entity.type
_entity.pdbx_description
1 polymer ?
#
loop_
_entity_poly.entity_id
_entity_poly.type
_entity_poly.pdbx_seq_one_letter_code
_entity_poly.pdbx_strand_id
1 'polypeptide(L)'
;MRFSIFGYYGQGNAGDEAILSALIDGIKQRFVSADIGVYTASVLETERNYKVKGLRFFGIDPMSLIRGVLMADRLLYVKSVIHFFRSDVILIGGGGLFVDSPETNEWIYGYINLIHRAKRFGKGCSYGYKR
;
A
#
# COMPACT_ATOMS: atom_id res chain seq x y z
N MET A 1 15.34 -3.72 4.15
CA MET A 1 14.32 -4.14 3.18
C MET A 1 13.18 -3.13 3.18
N ARG A 2 12.61 -2.82 2.01
CA ARG A 2 11.51 -1.87 1.85
C ARG A 2 10.20 -2.56 1.51
N PHE A 3 9.18 -2.29 2.30
CA PHE A 3 7.84 -2.87 2.18
C PHE A 3 6.83 -1.80 1.78
N SER A 4 6.07 -2.07 0.73
CA SER A 4 4.90 -1.26 0.37
C SER A 4 3.64 -2.05 0.72
N ILE A 5 2.86 -1.55 1.67
CA ILE A 5 1.64 -2.19 2.17
C ILE A 5 0.42 -1.46 1.62
N PHE A 6 -0.46 -2.20 0.95
CA PHE A 6 -1.71 -1.70 0.41
C PHE A 6 -2.91 -2.40 1.06
N GLY A 7 -4.02 -1.69 1.21
CA GLY A 7 -5.28 -2.17 1.80
C GLY A 7 -6.22 -1.02 2.14
N TYR A 8 -7.34 -1.31 2.80
CA TYR A 8 -8.35 -0.32 3.22
C TYR A 8 -8.00 0.39 4.55
N TYR A 9 -6.76 0.86 4.65
CA TYR A 9 -6.24 1.45 5.90
C TYR A 9 -6.43 2.97 5.97
N GLY A 10 -6.45 3.49 7.20
CA GLY A 10 -6.70 4.90 7.52
C GLY A 10 -8.14 5.34 7.31
N GLN A 11 -9.08 4.40 7.28
CA GLN A 11 -10.52 4.68 7.17
C GLN A 11 -11.26 4.59 8.51
N GLY A 12 -10.55 4.23 9.59
CA GLY A 12 -11.13 4.06 10.93
C GLY A 12 -11.83 2.71 11.14
N ASN A 13 -11.72 1.75 10.20
CA ASN A 13 -12.23 0.40 10.39
C ASN A 13 -11.32 -0.38 11.35
N ALA A 14 -11.81 -0.67 12.56
CA ALA A 14 -11.01 -1.35 13.58
C ALA A 14 -10.45 -2.71 13.13
N GLY A 15 -11.15 -3.45 12.27
CA GLY A 15 -10.69 -4.73 11.73
C GLY A 15 -9.48 -4.56 10.79
N ASP A 16 -9.58 -3.66 9.83
CA ASP A 16 -8.46 -3.38 8.90
C ASP A 16 -7.27 -2.74 9.63
N GLU A 17 -7.52 -1.85 10.59
CA GLU A 17 -6.47 -1.27 11.44
C GLU A 17 -5.77 -2.35 12.29
N ALA A 18 -6.51 -3.32 12.84
CA ALA A 18 -5.92 -4.46 13.56
C ALA A 18 -5.06 -5.35 12.66
N ILE A 19 -5.52 -5.62 11.43
CA ILE A 19 -4.74 -6.35 10.42
C ILE A 19 -3.45 -5.59 10.08
N LEU A 20 -3.54 -4.28 9.86
CA LEU A 20 -2.37 -3.44 9.58
C LEU A 20 -1.36 -3.50 10.72
N SER A 21 -1.83 -3.38 11.97
CA SER A 21 -0.97 -3.46 13.15
C SER A 21 -0.20 -4.78 13.18
N ALA A 22 -0.90 -5.90 13.04
CA ALA A 22 -0.29 -7.23 13.06
C ALA A 22 0.75 -7.42 11.93
N LEU A 23 0.46 -6.90 10.73
CA LEU A 23 1.41 -6.92 9.61
C LEU A 23 2.68 -6.11 9.92
N ILE A 24 2.52 -4.89 10.42
CA ILE A 24 3.65 -4.01 10.75
C ILE A 24 4.50 -4.63 11.87
N ASP A 25 3.86 -5.16 12.91
CA ASP A 25 4.56 -5.78 14.04
C ASP A 25 5.34 -7.02 13.58
N GLY A 26 4.73 -7.90 12.79
CA GLY A 26 5.42 -9.07 12.23
C GLY A 26 6.61 -8.70 11.35
N ILE A 27 6.49 -7.66 10.53
CA ILE A 27 7.60 -7.16 9.70
C ILE A 27 8.72 -6.61 10.59
N LYS A 28 8.40 -5.74 11.56
CA LYS A 28 9.39 -5.12 12.46
C LYS A 28 10.12 -6.16 13.31
N GLN A 29 9.43 -7.21 13.75
CA GLN A 29 10.05 -8.32 14.48
C GLN A 29 11.06 -9.09 13.63
N ARG A 30 10.77 -9.32 12.34
CA ARG A 30 11.66 -10.09 11.46
C ARG A 30 12.76 -9.24 10.81
N PHE A 31 12.48 -7.96 10.57
CA PHE A 31 13.31 -7.03 9.82
C PHE A 31 13.47 -5.71 10.60
N VAL A 32 14.41 -5.70 11.55
CA VAL A 32 14.65 -4.58 12.49
C VAL A 32 14.82 -3.21 11.81
N SER A 33 15.37 -3.17 10.60
CA SER A 33 15.57 -1.95 9.81
C SER A 33 14.67 -1.90 8.56
N ALA A 34 13.45 -2.40 8.67
CA ALA A 34 12.47 -2.33 7.58
C ALA A 34 12.05 -0.88 7.29
N ASP A 35 12.07 -0.51 6.01
CA ASP A 35 11.47 0.74 5.51
C ASP A 35 10.03 0.44 5.09
N ILE A 36 9.06 0.77 5.94
CA ILE A 36 7.65 0.42 5.73
C ILE A 36 6.88 1.66 5.26
N GLY A 37 6.26 1.55 4.08
CA GLY A 37 5.32 2.51 3.55
C GLY A 37 3.92 1.92 3.45
N VAL A 38 2.95 2.58 4.07
CA VAL A 38 1.53 2.17 4.06
C VAL A 38 0.76 3.13 3.18
N TYR A 39 0.08 2.61 2.15
CA TYR A 39 -0.83 3.38 1.31
C TYR A 39 -2.18 3.45 2.00
N THR A 40 -2.60 4.67 2.35
CA THR A 40 -3.64 4.91 3.35
C THR A 40 -4.54 6.07 2.96
N ALA A 41 -5.79 6.06 3.42
CA ALA A 41 -6.73 7.17 3.29
C ALA A 41 -6.38 8.34 4.23
N SER A 42 -5.73 8.06 5.37
CA SER A 42 -5.37 9.05 6.38
C SER A 42 -3.89 8.95 6.74
N VAL A 43 -3.05 9.72 6.02
CA VAL A 43 -1.58 9.70 6.17
C VAL A 43 -1.16 10.07 7.58
N LEU A 44 -1.61 11.22 8.09
CA LEU A 44 -1.20 11.72 9.41
C LEU A 44 -1.58 10.75 10.53
N GLU A 45 -2.77 10.17 10.46
CA GLU A 45 -3.22 9.19 11.45
C GLU A 45 -2.44 7.90 11.40
N THR A 46 -2.18 7.39 10.19
CA THR A 46 -1.39 6.16 10.00
C THR A 46 0.04 6.34 10.52
N GLU A 47 0.68 7.47 10.21
CA GLU A 47 2.01 7.79 10.72
C GLU A 47 2.02 7.92 12.24
N ARG A 48 1.00 8.58 12.81
CA ARG A 48 0.84 8.76 14.25
C ARG A 48 0.66 7.43 14.98
N ASN A 49 -0.21 6.57 14.47
CA ASN A 49 -0.62 5.34 15.15
C ASN A 49 0.44 4.23 15.02
N TYR A 50 1.05 4.07 13.84
CA TYR A 50 1.93 2.92 13.56
C TYR A 50 3.42 3.24 13.49
N LYS A 51 3.79 4.53 13.50
CA LYS A 51 5.18 4.99 13.38
C LYS A 51 5.88 4.40 12.15
N VAL A 52 5.21 4.49 11.00
CA VAL A 52 5.69 4.10 9.66
C VAL A 52 5.40 5.23 8.68
N LYS A 53 5.85 5.15 7.43
CA LYS A 53 5.58 6.18 6.41
C LYS A 53 4.15 6.04 5.89
N GLY A 54 3.35 7.10 5.98
CA GLY A 54 2.04 7.17 5.35
C GLY A 54 2.18 7.67 3.92
N LEU A 55 1.61 6.95 2.97
CA LEU A 55 1.70 7.23 1.54
C LEU A 55 0.30 7.35 0.95
N ARG A 56 0.16 8.16 -0.12
CA ARG A 56 -1.11 8.28 -0.84
C ARG A 56 -1.18 7.26 -1.96
N PHE A 57 -2.37 6.76 -2.22
CA PHE A 57 -2.67 6.07 -3.47
C PHE A 57 -2.34 6.98 -4.66
N PHE A 58 -1.82 6.38 -5.73
CA PHE A 58 -1.37 7.10 -6.91
C PHE A 58 -1.72 6.33 -8.18
N GLY A 59 -2.06 7.06 -9.24
CA GLY A 59 -2.11 6.54 -10.60
C GLY A 59 -0.76 6.69 -11.29
N ILE A 60 -0.46 5.83 -12.25
CA ILE A 60 0.79 5.86 -13.05
C ILE A 60 0.55 6.01 -14.54
N ASP A 61 -0.71 6.11 -14.98
CA ASP A 61 -1.00 6.49 -16.35
C ASP A 61 -0.50 7.92 -16.62
N PRO A 62 -0.22 8.28 -17.88
CA PRO A 62 0.36 9.58 -18.22
C PRO A 62 -0.43 10.77 -17.66
N MET A 63 -1.77 10.68 -17.66
CA MET A 63 -2.62 11.76 -17.17
C MET A 63 -2.54 11.89 -15.64
N SER A 64 -2.56 10.77 -14.92
CA SER A 64 -2.36 10.74 -13.47
C SER A 64 -0.98 11.23 -13.05
N LEU A 65 0.06 10.92 -13.82
CA LEU A 65 1.42 11.43 -13.56
C LEU A 65 1.46 12.96 -13.67
N ILE A 66 0.96 13.50 -14.79
CA ILE A 66 0.90 14.96 -15.03
C ILE A 66 0.11 15.64 -13.92
N ARG A 67 -1.09 15.14 -13.61
CA ARG A 67 -1.92 15.70 -12.53
C ARG A 67 -1.21 15.64 -11.18
N GLY A 68 -0.63 14.48 -10.84
CA GLY A 68 0.03 14.25 -9.56
C GLY A 68 1.22 15.18 -9.32
N VAL A 69 2.02 15.50 -10.35
CA VAL A 69 3.14 16.44 -10.21
C VAL A 69 2.73 17.91 -10.20
N LEU A 70 1.57 18.25 -10.76
CA LEU A 70 1.04 19.62 -10.79
C LEU A 70 0.21 20.00 -9.55
N MET A 71 -0.17 19.02 -8.72
CA MET A 71 -0.95 19.25 -7.50
C MET A 71 -0.13 19.86 -6.35
N ALA A 72 -0.83 20.48 -5.39
CA ALA A 72 -0.22 21.05 -4.19
C ALA A 72 0.57 20.02 -3.37
N ASP A 73 0.09 18.77 -3.34
CA ASP A 73 0.68 17.64 -2.62
C ASP A 73 1.65 16.80 -3.48
N ARG A 74 2.20 17.36 -4.57
CA ARG A 74 3.14 16.70 -5.49
C ARG A 74 4.31 15.98 -4.80
N LEU A 75 4.82 16.52 -3.69
CA LEU A 75 5.92 15.91 -2.95
C LEU A 75 5.50 14.56 -2.35
N LEU A 76 4.29 14.49 -1.82
CA LEU A 76 3.73 13.26 -1.25
C LEU A 76 3.39 12.26 -2.35
N TYR A 77 2.87 12.73 -3.49
CA TYR A 77 2.68 11.91 -4.68
C TYR A 77 4.00 11.29 -5.17
N VAL A 78 5.03 12.10 -5.39
CA VAL A 78 6.35 11.65 -5.85
C VAL A 78 6.99 10.70 -4.84
N LYS A 79 6.89 10.98 -3.53
CA LYS A 79 7.34 10.05 -2.48
C LYS A 79 6.63 8.70 -2.58
N SER A 80 5.31 8.70 -2.78
CA SER A 80 4.49 7.48 -2.88
C SER A 80 4.87 6.64 -4.09
N VAL A 81 5.11 7.29 -5.23
CA VAL A 81 5.59 6.67 -6.47
C VAL A 81 7.00 6.10 -6.28
N ILE A 82 7.95 6.89 -5.79
CA ILE A 82 9.33 6.45 -5.58
C ILE A 82 9.39 5.29 -4.59
N HIS A 83 8.65 5.38 -3.49
CA HIS A 83 8.61 4.32 -2.48
C HIS A 83 8.10 3.01 -3.07
N PHE A 84 7.02 3.08 -3.86
CA PHE A 84 6.51 1.93 -4.61
C PHE A 84 7.58 1.37 -5.52
N PHE A 85 8.24 2.20 -6.32
CA PHE A 85 9.25 1.73 -7.26
C PHE A 85 10.51 1.16 -6.60
N ARG A 86 10.86 1.61 -5.41
CA ARG A 86 12.02 1.12 -4.64
C ARG A 86 11.69 0.03 -3.62
N SER A 87 10.43 -0.43 -3.54
CA SER A 87 10.03 -1.48 -2.61
C SER A 87 10.57 -2.84 -3.07
N ASP A 88 11.11 -3.62 -2.13
CA ASP A 88 11.56 -5.00 -2.36
C ASP A 88 10.37 -5.97 -2.31
N VAL A 89 9.39 -5.66 -1.44
CA VAL A 89 8.20 -6.48 -1.20
C VAL A 89 6.96 -5.59 -1.27
N ILE A 90 5.96 -6.05 -2.02
CA ILE A 90 4.61 -5.47 -1.99
C ILE A 90 3.69 -6.44 -1.27
N LEU A 91 3.02 -5.94 -0.24
CA LEU A 91 2.01 -6.66 0.54
C LEU A 91 0.66 -6.03 0.26
N ILE A 92 -0.31 -6.89 -0.06
CA ILE A 92 -1.70 -6.48 -0.23
C ILE A 92 -2.48 -7.20 0.86
N GLY A 93 -3.10 -6.45 1.76
CA GLY A 93 -3.85 -6.96 2.90
C GLY A 93 -5.23 -6.30 3.05
N GLY A 94 -5.98 -6.75 4.05
CA GLY A 94 -7.34 -6.31 4.39
C GLY A 94 -8.34 -7.46 4.44
N GLY A 95 -9.39 -7.33 5.26
CA GLY A 95 -10.42 -8.36 5.44
C GLY A 95 -11.49 -8.38 4.35
N GLY A 96 -11.65 -7.27 3.62
CA GLY A 96 -12.66 -7.10 2.56
C GLY A 96 -12.17 -7.35 1.13
N LEU A 97 -10.94 -7.85 0.97
CA LEU A 97 -10.30 -7.94 -0.35
C LEU A 97 -10.93 -8.99 -1.29
N PHE A 98 -11.80 -9.85 -0.76
CA PHE A 98 -12.55 -10.88 -1.51
C PHE A 98 -14.00 -10.93 -1.02
N VAL A 99 -14.67 -9.77 -0.96
CA VAL A 99 -16.10 -9.73 -0.69
C VAL A 99 -16.86 -10.02 -1.99
N ASP A 100 -17.91 -10.85 -1.91
CA ASP A 100 -18.74 -11.29 -3.03
C ASP A 100 -19.69 -10.20 -3.57
N SER A 101 -19.18 -9.00 -3.90
CA SER A 101 -19.90 -8.06 -4.78
C SER A 101 -19.02 -7.58 -5.94
N PRO A 102 -19.47 -7.72 -7.20
CA PRO A 102 -18.70 -7.31 -8.39
C PRO A 102 -18.22 -5.85 -8.36
N GLU A 103 -18.99 -4.98 -7.70
CA GLU A 103 -18.77 -3.53 -7.61
C GLU A 103 -17.64 -3.16 -6.63
N THR A 104 -17.35 -3.97 -5.62
CA THR A 104 -16.22 -3.74 -4.70
C THR A 104 -14.88 -4.30 -5.22
N ASN A 105 -14.93 -5.14 -6.25
CA ASN A 105 -13.77 -5.87 -6.79
C ASN A 105 -12.99 -5.14 -7.89
N GLU A 106 -13.44 -3.96 -8.34
CA GLU A 106 -12.68 -3.13 -9.31
C GLU A 106 -11.24 -2.83 -8.82
N TRP A 107 -11.09 -2.64 -7.51
CA TRP A 107 -9.79 -2.38 -6.88
C TRP A 107 -8.87 -3.60 -6.88
N ILE A 108 -9.41 -4.83 -6.89
CA ILE A 108 -8.64 -6.06 -7.04
C ILE A 108 -7.95 -6.06 -8.40
N TYR A 109 -8.63 -5.65 -9.47
CA TYR A 109 -7.99 -5.48 -10.78
C TYR A 109 -6.91 -4.39 -10.75
N GLY A 110 -7.13 -3.31 -10.00
CA GLY A 110 -6.11 -2.31 -9.70
C GLY A 110 -4.85 -2.91 -9.06
N TYR A 111 -5.02 -3.77 -8.06
CA TYR A 111 -3.94 -4.48 -7.37
C TYR A 111 -3.29 -5.59 -8.20
N ILE A 112 -4.05 -6.34 -9.00
CA ILE A 112 -3.53 -7.33 -9.94
C ILE A 112 -2.68 -6.64 -11.00
N ASN A 113 -3.12 -5.48 -11.52
CA ASN A 113 -2.34 -4.65 -12.41
C ASN A 113 -1.09 -4.10 -11.72
N LEU A 114 -1.20 -3.70 -10.45
CA LEU A 114 -0.05 -3.29 -9.64
C LEU A 114 0.99 -4.41 -9.51
N ILE A 115 0.54 -5.64 -9.22
CA ILE A 115 1.38 -6.84 -9.15
C ILE A 115 2.00 -7.17 -10.51
N HIS A 116 1.23 -7.16 -11.59
CA HIS A 116 1.76 -7.41 -12.94
C HIS A 116 2.85 -6.41 -13.31
N ARG A 117 2.62 -5.13 -12.99
CA ARG A 117 3.62 -4.09 -13.17
C ARG A 117 4.83 -4.33 -12.27
N ALA A 118 4.64 -4.64 -10.99
CA ALA A 118 5.73 -4.95 -10.08
C ALA A 118 6.59 -6.15 -10.54
N LYS A 119 5.96 -7.22 -11.06
CA LYS A 119 6.65 -8.38 -11.64
C LYS A 119 7.46 -8.01 -12.89
N ARG A 120 6.96 -7.13 -13.76
CA ARG A 120 7.74 -6.58 -14.89
C ARG A 120 9.01 -5.84 -14.42
N PHE A 121 9.04 -5.38 -13.17
CA PHE A 121 10.22 -4.75 -12.54
C PHE A 121 11.00 -5.69 -11.61
N GLY A 122 10.75 -7.01 -11.65
CA GLY A 122 11.54 -8.00 -10.89
C GLY A 122 11.24 -8.07 -9.38
N LYS A 123 10.10 -7.56 -8.91
CA LYS A 123 9.78 -7.49 -7.47
C LYS A 123 9.08 -8.72 -6.91
N GLY A 124 9.41 -9.06 -5.67
CA GLY A 124 8.68 -10.07 -4.89
C GLY A 124 7.30 -9.56 -4.48
N CYS A 125 6.26 -10.35 -4.74
CA CYS A 125 4.89 -10.08 -4.29
C CYS A 125 4.43 -11.27 -3.44
N SER A 126 3.87 -11.02 -2.25
CA SER A 126 3.30 -12.06 -1.39
C SER A 126 1.83 -11.76 -1.10
N TYR A 127 0.99 -12.79 -1.14
CA TYR A 127 -0.45 -12.73 -0.86
C TYR A 127 -0.76 -13.69 0.29
N GLY A 128 -1.44 -13.21 1.33
CA GLY A 128 -1.85 -14.04 2.45
C GLY A 128 -3.10 -14.85 2.10
N TYR A 129 -2.94 -16.15 1.83
CA TYR A 129 -4.05 -17.11 1.86
C TYR A 129 -3.76 -18.10 2.99
N LYS A 130 -4.60 -18.11 4.03
CA LYS A 130 -4.62 -19.23 4.98
C LYS A 130 -5.15 -20.45 4.22
N ARG A 131 -4.33 -21.50 4.10
CA ARG A 131 -4.86 -22.86 3.95
C ARG A 131 -5.18 -23.39 5.34
#